data_AF-A0AAV8RDX2-F1
#
_entry.id   AF-A0AAV8RDX2-F1
#
_cell.length_a   1.000
_cell.length_b   1.000
_cell.length_c   1.000
_cell.angle_alpha   90.00
_cell.angle_beta   90.00
_cell.angle_gamma   90.00
#
_symmetry.space_group_name_H-M   'P 1'
#
loop_
_entity.id
_entity.type
_entity.pdbx_description
1 polymer ?
#
loop_
_entity_poly.entity_id
_entity_poly.type
_entity_poly.pdbx_seq_one_letter_code
_entity_poly.pdbx_strand_id
1 'polypeptide(L)'
;MAHQDASMVCNPDYSSPFASVEDAVHRLLPYHVVSDYNSEEDDRILESDTTGDTKSRSQQWDNDVLGTVTKFNAMFEKQVGNFNMMLRKRAQGEFRSEERLMLDKALIQEEMEAFLKTKVEIESREKADKEAAQAQMQMAMAQGEQAQAELRSDANVYAASLPYEGNMDGLHGWNCSKRDEEPSEDSSE
;
A
#
# COMPACT_ATOMS: atom_id res chain seq x y z
N MET A 1 -9.24 71.70 14.60
CA MET A 1 -8.79 70.39 15.13
C MET A 1 -7.28 70.33 15.06
N ALA A 2 -6.66 70.10 13.89
CA ALA A 2 -5.19 70.01 13.76
C ALA A 2 -4.36 71.15 14.41
N HIS A 3 -4.76 72.42 14.28
CA HIS A 3 -4.05 73.54 14.94
C HIS A 3 -4.15 73.52 16.47
N GLN A 4 -5.28 73.05 17.00
CA GLN A 4 -5.51 72.92 18.43
C GLN A 4 -4.72 71.76 19.00
N ASP A 5 -4.69 70.63 18.28
CA ASP A 5 -3.92 69.44 18.62
C ASP A 5 -2.41 69.75 18.60
N ALA A 6 -1.92 70.47 17.58
CA ALA A 6 -0.53 70.92 17.49
C ALA A 6 -0.14 71.84 18.67
N SER A 7 -1.03 72.75 19.07
CA SER A 7 -0.79 73.64 20.21
C SER A 7 -0.73 72.88 21.54
N MET A 8 -1.56 71.85 21.71
CA MET A 8 -1.54 70.96 22.88
C MET A 8 -0.25 70.14 22.92
N VAL A 9 0.19 69.58 21.78
CA VAL A 9 1.44 68.84 21.68
C VAL A 9 2.65 69.69 22.07
N CYS A 10 2.69 70.96 21.64
CA CYS A 10 3.77 71.89 21.96
C CYS A 10 3.73 72.43 23.40
N ASN A 11 2.57 72.38 24.09
CA ASN A 11 2.41 72.84 25.47
C ASN A 11 1.72 71.80 26.36
N PRO A 12 2.40 70.67 26.63
CA PRO A 12 1.90 69.64 27.53
C PRO A 12 1.76 70.19 28.95
N ASP A 13 0.61 69.94 29.55
CA ASP A 13 0.52 69.97 31.01
C ASP A 13 0.95 68.60 31.54
N TYR A 14 2.12 68.54 32.17
CA TYR A 14 2.62 67.33 32.87
C TYR A 14 2.39 67.40 34.38
N SER A 15 1.90 68.54 34.86
CA SER A 15 1.89 68.88 36.28
C SER A 15 0.56 68.58 36.94
N SER A 16 -0.54 68.70 36.18
CA SER A 16 -1.87 68.41 36.70
C SER A 16 -2.24 66.92 36.54
N PRO A 17 -2.80 66.29 37.58
CA PRO A 17 -3.40 64.96 37.44
C PRO A 17 -4.64 65.01 36.56
N PHE A 18 -5.00 63.89 35.94
CA PHE A 18 -6.19 63.79 35.10
C PHE A 18 -7.47 63.93 35.93
N ALA A 19 -8.37 64.81 35.48
CA ALA A 19 -9.65 65.04 36.15
C ALA A 19 -10.68 63.96 35.82
N SER A 20 -10.56 63.31 34.66
CA SER A 20 -11.45 62.24 34.19
C SER A 20 -10.79 61.40 33.09
N VAL A 21 -11.42 60.30 32.69
CA VAL A 21 -11.00 59.51 31.53
C VAL A 21 -11.08 60.34 30.25
N GLU A 22 -12.10 61.19 30.13
CA GLU A 22 -12.25 62.08 29.00
C GLU A 22 -11.13 63.12 28.94
N ASP A 23 -10.72 63.68 30.07
CA ASP A 23 -9.56 64.60 30.17
C ASP A 23 -8.25 63.90 29.77
N ALA A 24 -8.04 62.66 30.24
CA ALA A 24 -6.89 61.86 29.84
C ALA A 24 -6.87 61.60 28.33
N VAL A 25 -8.02 61.24 27.75
CA VAL A 25 -8.16 61.01 26.31
C VAL A 25 -7.86 62.29 25.54
N HIS A 26 -8.42 63.44 25.91
CA HIS A 26 -8.16 64.70 25.20
C HIS A 26 -6.70 65.18 25.32
N ARG A 27 -6.04 64.97 26.46
CA ARG A 27 -4.64 65.37 26.67
C ARG A 27 -3.63 64.41 26.03
N LEU A 28 -3.96 63.12 25.93
CA LEU A 28 -3.04 62.09 25.41
C LEU A 28 -3.24 61.79 23.92
N LEU A 29 -4.46 61.96 23.37
CA LEU A 29 -4.74 61.70 21.96
C LEU A 29 -3.83 62.48 20.99
N PRO A 30 -3.59 63.80 21.18
CA PRO A 30 -2.72 64.56 20.28
C PRO A 30 -1.30 63.98 20.17
N TYR A 31 -0.77 63.38 21.24
CA TYR A 31 0.55 62.76 21.24
C TYR A 31 0.58 61.41 20.52
N HIS A 32 -0.49 60.61 20.59
CA HIS A 32 -0.56 59.33 19.89
C HIS A 32 -0.60 59.53 18.37
N VAL A 33 -1.33 60.56 17.90
CA VAL A 33 -1.38 60.93 16.48
C VAL A 33 -0.01 61.35 15.95
N VAL A 34 0.85 61.92 16.80
CA VAL A 34 2.23 62.30 16.44
C VAL A 34 3.21 61.12 16.65
N SER A 35 2.93 60.19 17.56
CA SER A 35 3.82 59.06 17.88
C SER A 35 3.90 58.00 16.76
N ASP A 36 2.88 57.92 15.91
CA ASP A 36 2.88 57.07 14.71
C ASP A 36 3.63 57.69 13.51
N TYR A 37 4.24 58.88 13.67
CA TYR A 37 5.23 59.37 12.71
C TYR A 37 6.54 58.58 12.87
N ASN A 38 6.55 57.36 12.33
CA ASN A 38 7.76 56.57 12.19
C ASN A 38 8.65 57.20 11.11
N SER A 39 9.70 57.90 11.52
CA SER A 39 10.64 58.57 10.61
C SER A 39 11.32 57.60 9.62
N GLU A 40 11.45 56.32 9.99
CA GLU A 40 12.05 55.29 9.13
C GLU A 40 11.15 54.83 7.96
N GLU A 41 9.83 55.10 8.02
CA GLU A 41 8.92 54.83 6.90
C GLU A 41 8.83 56.00 5.92
N ASP A 42 8.97 57.24 6.39
CA ASP A 42 9.00 58.44 5.54
C ASP A 42 10.26 58.50 4.66
N ASP A 43 11.40 58.03 5.16
CA ASP A 43 12.64 57.93 4.36
C ASP A 43 12.47 56.99 3.15
N ARG A 44 11.63 55.95 3.25
CA ARG A 44 11.32 55.05 2.13
C ARG A 44 10.38 55.68 1.10
N ILE A 45 9.56 56.65 1.52
CA ILE A 45 8.69 57.43 0.62
C ILE A 45 9.55 58.38 -0.23
N LEU A 46 10.61 58.95 0.34
CA LEU A 46 11.56 59.80 -0.37
C LEU A 46 12.47 59.02 -1.34
N GLU A 47 12.91 57.81 -0.98
CA GLU A 47 13.72 56.96 -1.87
C GLU A 47 12.92 56.40 -3.07
N SER A 48 11.60 56.29 -2.94
CA SER A 48 10.72 55.81 -4.01
C SER A 48 10.41 56.86 -5.09
N ASP A 49 10.76 58.13 -4.86
CA ASP A 49 10.33 59.26 -5.67
C ASP A 49 11.36 59.68 -6.74
N THR A 50 11.51 58.86 -7.78
CA THR A 50 12.17 59.29 -9.04
C THR A 50 11.17 59.59 -10.16
N THR A 51 9.85 59.48 -9.91
CA THR A 51 8.82 59.55 -10.98
C THR A 51 7.67 60.53 -10.70
N GLY A 52 7.53 61.11 -9.50
CA GLY A 52 6.60 62.22 -9.26
C GLY A 52 5.12 61.85 -9.16
N ASP A 53 4.78 60.58 -8.93
CA ASP A 53 3.40 60.14 -8.62
C ASP A 53 3.30 59.74 -7.14
N THR A 54 3.31 60.73 -6.26
CA THR A 54 3.20 60.52 -4.81
C THR A 54 1.73 60.27 -4.42
N LYS A 55 1.36 59.00 -4.34
CA LYS A 55 0.05 58.58 -3.78
C LYS A 55 -0.04 59.00 -2.31
N SER A 56 -1.18 59.59 -1.93
CA SER A 56 -1.48 59.98 -0.55
C SER A 56 -1.37 58.77 0.40
N ARG A 57 -0.98 58.99 1.66
CA ARG A 57 -0.85 57.93 2.66
C ARG A 57 -2.12 57.10 2.83
N SER A 58 -3.30 57.74 2.77
CA SER A 58 -4.59 57.05 2.78
C SER A 58 -4.72 56.10 1.59
N GLN A 59 -4.30 56.54 0.40
CA GLN A 59 -4.33 55.71 -0.81
C GLN A 59 -3.31 54.57 -0.74
N GLN A 60 -2.16 54.75 -0.10
CA GLN A 60 -1.19 53.67 0.11
C GLN A 60 -1.78 52.59 1.02
N TRP A 61 -2.39 52.99 2.14
CA TRP A 61 -3.09 52.07 3.04
C TRP A 61 -4.24 51.34 2.33
N ASP A 62 -5.07 52.05 1.56
CA ASP A 62 -6.14 51.44 0.78
C ASP A 62 -5.60 50.40 -0.22
N ASN A 63 -4.50 50.72 -0.90
CA ASN A 63 -3.83 49.81 -1.84
C ASN A 63 -3.22 48.59 -1.14
N ASP A 64 -2.61 48.75 0.03
CA ASP A 64 -2.00 47.66 0.79
C ASP A 64 -3.05 46.71 1.37
N VAL A 65 -4.15 47.26 1.90
CA VAL A 65 -5.31 46.47 2.36
C VAL A 65 -5.92 45.72 1.18
N LEU A 66 -6.17 46.41 0.07
CA LEU A 66 -6.72 45.79 -1.15
C LEU A 66 -5.78 44.70 -1.69
N GLY A 67 -4.48 44.95 -1.72
CA GLY A 67 -3.49 43.98 -2.16
C GLY A 67 -3.44 42.74 -1.25
N THR A 68 -3.54 42.94 0.06
CA THR A 68 -3.59 41.86 1.04
C THR A 68 -4.86 41.04 0.91
N VAL A 69 -6.03 41.68 0.82
CA VAL A 69 -7.33 41.01 0.60
C VAL A 69 -7.33 40.23 -0.72
N THR A 70 -6.79 40.82 -1.79
CA THR A 70 -6.70 40.16 -3.10
C THR A 70 -5.86 38.88 -3.03
N LYS A 71 -4.71 38.92 -2.33
CA LYS A 71 -3.86 37.74 -2.13
C LYS A 71 -4.58 36.65 -1.35
N PHE A 72 -5.28 37.00 -0.27
CA PHE A 72 -6.05 36.04 0.51
C PHE A 72 -7.18 35.41 -0.29
N ASN A 73 -7.95 36.21 -1.04
CA ASN A 73 -9.00 35.70 -1.91
C ASN A 73 -8.45 34.74 -2.97
N ALA A 74 -7.36 35.10 -3.65
CA ALA A 74 -6.76 34.23 -4.65
C ALA A 74 -6.29 32.88 -4.07
N MET A 75 -5.73 32.89 -2.85
CA MET A 75 -5.36 31.65 -2.15
C MET A 75 -6.59 30.82 -1.76
N PHE A 76 -7.63 31.46 -1.25
CA PHE A 76 -8.87 30.80 -0.86
C PHE A 76 -9.56 30.14 -2.06
N GLU A 77 -9.71 30.86 -3.18
CA GLU A 77 -10.27 30.33 -4.41
C GLU A 77 -9.50 29.11 -4.92
N LYS A 78 -8.15 29.16 -4.88
CA LYS A 78 -7.30 28.03 -5.23
C LYS A 78 -7.56 26.81 -4.32
N GLN A 79 -7.68 27.02 -3.01
CA GLN A 79 -7.97 25.95 -2.07
C GLN A 79 -9.36 25.33 -2.30
N VAL A 80 -10.38 26.16 -2.52
CA VAL A 80 -11.74 25.69 -2.85
C VAL A 80 -11.74 24.89 -4.17
N GLY A 81 -11.04 25.38 -5.20
CA GLY A 81 -10.88 24.67 -6.47
C GLY A 81 -10.21 23.30 -6.30
N ASN A 82 -9.13 23.24 -5.53
CA ASN A 82 -8.42 21.99 -5.23
C ASN A 82 -9.31 21.01 -4.44
N PHE A 83 -10.03 21.50 -3.43
CA PHE A 83 -10.95 20.68 -2.63
C PHE A 83 -12.07 20.10 -3.49
N ASN A 84 -12.72 20.92 -4.32
CA ASN A 84 -13.77 20.47 -5.22
C ASN A 84 -13.25 19.48 -6.27
N MET A 85 -12.02 19.64 -6.75
CA MET A 85 -11.37 18.68 -7.63
C MET A 85 -11.11 17.35 -6.91
N MET A 86 -10.59 17.37 -5.68
CA MET A 86 -10.37 16.17 -4.88
C MET A 86 -11.67 15.43 -4.57
N LEU A 87 -12.75 16.15 -4.25
CA LEU A 87 -14.07 15.56 -4.03
C LEU A 87 -14.60 14.84 -5.28
N ARG A 88 -14.48 15.47 -6.45
CA ARG A 88 -14.91 14.83 -7.72
C ARG A 88 -14.06 13.59 -8.04
N LYS A 89 -12.75 13.69 -7.89
CA LYS A 89 -11.83 12.55 -8.06
C LYS A 89 -12.16 11.40 -7.10
N ARG A 90 -12.45 11.72 -5.83
CA ARG A 90 -12.92 10.72 -4.84
C ARG A 90 -14.23 10.07 -5.26
N ALA A 91 -15.20 10.84 -5.78
CA ALA A 91 -16.47 10.28 -6.26
C ALA A 91 -16.29 9.35 -7.47
N GLN A 92 -15.29 9.62 -8.33
CA GLN A 92 -14.87 8.74 -9.43
C GLN A 92 -14.08 7.51 -8.97
N GLY A 93 -13.78 7.41 -7.68
CA GLY A 93 -13.02 6.30 -7.08
C GLY A 93 -11.51 6.46 -7.12
N GLU A 94 -10.98 7.62 -7.53
CA GLU A 94 -9.58 7.98 -7.29
C GLU A 94 -9.37 8.25 -5.78
N PHE A 95 -8.13 8.13 -5.30
CA PHE A 95 -7.77 8.29 -3.88
C PHE A 95 -8.40 7.27 -2.91
N ARG A 96 -8.81 6.10 -3.42
CA ARG A 96 -9.26 4.93 -2.64
C ARG A 96 -8.13 3.94 -2.33
N SER A 97 -6.91 4.44 -2.11
CA SER A 97 -5.73 3.56 -1.98
C SER A 97 -5.85 2.59 -0.80
N GLU A 98 -6.43 3.04 0.32
CA GLU A 98 -6.66 2.19 1.50
C GLU A 98 -7.77 1.16 1.24
N GLU A 99 -8.92 1.57 0.70
CA GLU A 99 -10.01 0.67 0.32
C GLU A 99 -9.53 -0.39 -0.69
N ARG A 100 -8.71 0.01 -1.67
CA ARG A 100 -8.11 -0.90 -2.64
C ARG A 100 -7.12 -1.86 -2.01
N LEU A 101 -6.26 -1.40 -1.10
CA LEU A 101 -5.34 -2.25 -0.37
C LEU A 101 -6.09 -3.31 0.47
N MET A 102 -7.21 -2.93 1.09
CA MET A 102 -8.04 -3.88 1.85
C MET A 102 -8.65 -4.95 0.95
N LEU A 103 -9.15 -4.58 -0.23
CA LEU A 103 -9.68 -5.54 -1.21
C LEU A 103 -8.57 -6.47 -1.73
N ASP A 104 -7.41 -5.94 -2.09
CA ASP A 104 -6.28 -6.74 -2.57
C ASP A 104 -5.82 -7.74 -1.49
N LYS A 105 -5.78 -7.32 -0.22
CA LYS A 105 -5.45 -8.23 0.90
C LYS A 105 -6.48 -9.34 1.07
N ALA A 106 -7.77 -9.00 0.98
CA ALA A 106 -8.85 -10.00 1.07
C ALA A 106 -8.79 -11.00 -0.09
N LEU A 107 -8.55 -10.52 -1.31
CA LEU A 107 -8.39 -11.36 -2.50
C LEU A 107 -7.19 -12.31 -2.36
N ILE A 108 -6.03 -11.80 -1.91
CA ILE A 108 -4.84 -12.65 -1.68
C ILE A 108 -5.13 -13.74 -0.65
N GLN A 109 -5.87 -13.41 0.43
CA GLN A 109 -6.24 -14.40 1.44
C GLN A 109 -7.16 -15.48 0.86
N GLU A 110 -8.17 -15.09 0.09
CA GLU A 110 -9.08 -16.03 -0.57
C GLU A 110 -8.33 -16.96 -1.54
N GLU A 111 -7.43 -16.41 -2.37
CA GLU A 111 -6.60 -17.18 -3.28
C GLU A 111 -5.67 -18.15 -2.54
N MET A 112 -5.08 -17.74 -1.41
CA MET A 112 -4.28 -18.62 -0.56
C MET A 112 -5.11 -19.79 0.00
N GLU A 113 -6.32 -19.51 0.49
CA GLU A 113 -7.22 -20.54 1.02
C GLU A 113 -7.68 -21.51 -0.09
N ALA A 114 -8.01 -21.00 -1.27
CA ALA A 114 -8.38 -21.80 -2.44
C ALA A 114 -7.21 -22.69 -2.92
N PHE A 115 -6.00 -22.14 -2.94
CA PHE A 115 -4.78 -22.88 -3.29
C PHE A 115 -4.54 -24.04 -2.33
N LEU A 116 -4.59 -23.79 -1.02
CA LEU A 116 -4.39 -24.82 -0.01
C LEU A 116 -5.46 -25.92 -0.10
N LYS A 117 -6.72 -25.54 -0.32
CA LYS A 117 -7.82 -26.50 -0.51
C LYS A 117 -7.57 -27.40 -1.72
N THR A 118 -7.18 -26.80 -2.85
CA THR A 118 -6.87 -27.54 -4.08
C THR A 118 -5.69 -28.48 -3.89
N LYS A 119 -4.65 -28.03 -3.17
CA LYS A 119 -3.50 -28.86 -2.85
C LYS A 119 -3.90 -30.09 -2.04
N VAL A 120 -4.72 -29.92 -1.01
CA VAL A 120 -5.26 -31.03 -0.20
C VAL A 120 -6.11 -31.98 -1.05
N GLU A 121 -6.94 -31.45 -1.95
CA GLU A 121 -7.74 -32.27 -2.86
C GLU A 121 -6.86 -33.12 -3.78
N ILE A 122 -5.81 -32.54 -4.38
CA ILE A 122 -4.86 -33.26 -5.23
C ILE A 122 -4.14 -34.36 -4.44
N GLU A 123 -3.60 -34.04 -3.26
CA GLU A 123 -2.92 -35.02 -2.40
C GLU A 123 -3.85 -36.18 -2.02
N SER A 124 -5.14 -35.91 -1.79
CA SER A 124 -6.14 -36.94 -1.49
C SER A 124 -6.44 -37.84 -2.69
N ARG A 125 -6.54 -37.27 -3.90
CA ARG A 125 -6.74 -38.02 -5.15
C ARG A 125 -5.53 -38.90 -5.45
N GLU A 126 -4.32 -38.35 -5.36
CA GLU A 126 -3.09 -39.13 -5.56
C GLU A 126 -2.97 -40.29 -4.58
N LYS A 127 -3.38 -40.10 -3.31
CA LYS A 127 -3.39 -41.18 -2.33
C LYS A 127 -4.39 -42.26 -2.71
N ALA A 128 -5.61 -41.88 -3.12
CA ALA A 128 -6.61 -42.84 -3.58
C ALA A 128 -6.15 -43.61 -4.83
N ASP A 129 -5.51 -42.93 -5.78
CA ASP A 129 -4.95 -43.56 -6.99
C ASP A 129 -3.84 -44.56 -6.65
N LYS A 130 -2.96 -44.22 -5.71
CA LYS A 130 -1.92 -45.13 -5.20
C LYS A 130 -2.52 -46.35 -4.52
N GLU A 131 -3.53 -46.17 -3.66
CA GLU A 131 -4.22 -47.28 -2.99
C GLU A 131 -4.97 -48.18 -3.99
N ALA A 132 -5.65 -47.60 -4.99
CA ALA A 132 -6.30 -48.34 -6.05
C ALA A 132 -5.32 -49.15 -6.90
N ALA A 133 -4.17 -48.55 -7.27
CA ALA A 133 -3.10 -49.25 -7.98
C ALA A 133 -2.51 -50.42 -7.17
N GLN A 134 -2.32 -50.23 -5.86
CA GLN A 134 -1.86 -51.29 -4.95
C GLN A 134 -2.89 -52.43 -4.85
N ALA A 135 -4.18 -52.10 -4.70
CA ALA A 135 -5.25 -53.10 -4.65
C ALA A 135 -5.36 -53.88 -5.98
N GLN A 136 -5.23 -53.20 -7.11
CA GLN A 136 -5.24 -53.82 -8.43
C GLN A 136 -4.04 -54.78 -8.61
N MET A 137 -2.85 -54.38 -8.15
CA MET A 137 -1.67 -55.25 -8.17
C MET A 137 -1.86 -56.50 -7.30
N GLN A 138 -2.41 -56.35 -6.09
CA GLN A 138 -2.71 -57.50 -5.21
C GLN A 138 -3.74 -58.45 -5.84
N MET A 139 -4.80 -57.92 -6.46
CA MET A 139 -5.79 -58.74 -7.17
C MET A 139 -5.17 -59.46 -8.37
N ALA A 140 -4.29 -58.81 -9.15
CA ALA A 140 -3.59 -59.43 -10.26
C ALA A 140 -2.66 -60.56 -9.80
N MET A 141 -1.96 -60.40 -8.67
CA MET A 141 -1.14 -61.46 -8.07
C MET A 141 -2.01 -62.63 -7.58
N ALA A 142 -3.13 -62.35 -6.89
CA ALA A 142 -4.05 -63.38 -6.45
C ALA A 142 -4.67 -64.16 -7.61
N GLN A 143 -5.05 -63.50 -8.71
CA GLN A 143 -5.52 -64.15 -9.92
C GLN A 143 -4.41 -64.96 -10.61
N GLY A 144 -3.18 -64.45 -10.65
CA GLY A 144 -2.02 -65.17 -11.19
C GLY A 144 -1.69 -66.43 -10.39
N GLU A 145 -1.78 -66.37 -9.05
CA GLU A 145 -1.62 -67.53 -8.16
C GLU A 145 -2.77 -68.52 -8.31
N GLN A 146 -4.02 -68.07 -8.44
CA GLN A 146 -5.17 -68.94 -8.72
C GLN A 146 -5.03 -69.67 -10.05
N ALA A 147 -4.66 -68.97 -11.14
CA ALA A 147 -4.45 -69.59 -12.44
C ALA A 147 -3.27 -70.58 -12.43
N GLN A 148 -2.20 -70.29 -11.68
CA GLN A 148 -1.10 -71.25 -11.48
C GLN A 148 -1.51 -72.45 -10.61
N ALA A 149 -2.37 -72.24 -9.60
CA ALA A 149 -2.91 -73.32 -8.77
C ALA A 149 -3.85 -74.22 -9.58
N GLU A 150 -4.69 -73.65 -10.46
CA GLU A 150 -5.56 -74.39 -11.39
C GLU A 150 -4.74 -75.17 -12.42
N LEU A 151 -3.72 -74.56 -13.03
CA LEU A 151 -2.78 -75.27 -13.92
C LEU A 151 -2.04 -76.40 -13.20
N ARG A 152 -1.65 -76.20 -11.94
CA ARG A 152 -1.03 -77.24 -11.11
C ARG A 152 -2.01 -78.33 -10.72
N SER A 153 -3.28 -78.01 -10.42
CA SER A 153 -4.30 -79.02 -10.13
C SER A 153 -4.65 -79.82 -11.37
N ASP A 154 -4.78 -79.18 -12.53
CA ASP A 154 -5.05 -79.84 -13.81
C ASP A 154 -3.87 -80.72 -14.24
N ALA A 155 -2.64 -80.24 -14.07
CA ALA A 155 -1.43 -81.03 -14.30
C ALA A 155 -1.32 -82.22 -13.32
N ASN A 156 -1.74 -82.06 -12.06
CA ASN A 156 -1.73 -83.14 -11.07
C ASN A 156 -2.84 -84.18 -11.33
N VAL A 157 -4.00 -83.77 -11.84
CA VAL A 157 -5.06 -84.68 -12.30
C VAL A 157 -4.62 -85.45 -13.55
N TYR A 158 -3.92 -84.80 -14.48
CA TYR A 158 -3.30 -85.47 -15.63
C TYR A 158 -2.17 -86.42 -15.20
N ALA A 159 -1.31 -86.03 -14.26
CA ALA A 159 -0.23 -86.86 -13.73
C ALA A 159 -0.74 -88.08 -12.93
N ALA A 160 -1.85 -87.93 -12.19
CA ALA A 160 -2.50 -89.04 -11.48
C ALA A 160 -3.19 -90.05 -12.41
N SER A 161 -3.42 -89.68 -13.68
CA SER A 161 -4.00 -90.57 -14.71
C SER A 161 -2.96 -91.34 -15.52
N LEU A 162 -1.66 -91.06 -15.32
CA LEU A 162 -0.56 -91.73 -16.02
C LEU A 162 -0.03 -92.91 -15.18
N PRO A 163 0.16 -94.10 -15.78
CA PRO A 163 0.67 -95.26 -15.06
C PRO A 163 2.13 -95.03 -14.63
N TYR A 164 2.38 -95.33 -13.35
CA TYR A 164 3.63 -95.12 -12.63
C TYR A 164 4.73 -96.09 -13.12
N GLU A 165 5.82 -95.57 -13.68
CA GLU A 165 7.10 -96.28 -13.79
C GLU A 165 8.21 -95.37 -13.26
N GLY A 166 9.01 -95.90 -12.35
CA GLY A 166 9.97 -95.13 -11.57
C GLY A 166 11.38 -95.05 -12.16
N ASN A 167 12.20 -94.32 -11.39
CA ASN A 167 13.61 -94.60 -11.08
C ASN A 167 14.68 -93.66 -11.67
N MET A 168 15.54 -93.22 -10.73
CA MET A 168 16.96 -92.83 -10.78
C MET A 168 17.41 -91.43 -11.23
N ASP A 169 18.21 -90.86 -10.32
CA ASP A 169 19.48 -90.14 -10.50
C ASP A 169 19.46 -88.83 -11.31
N GLY A 170 20.03 -87.71 -10.86
CA GLY A 170 21.00 -87.51 -9.80
C GLY A 170 22.02 -86.50 -10.30
N LEU A 171 21.87 -85.22 -9.93
CA LEU A 171 22.89 -84.16 -10.00
C LEU A 171 23.28 -83.82 -11.49
N HIS A 172 23.59 -82.61 -11.97
CA HIS A 172 24.57 -81.61 -11.56
C HIS A 172 24.18 -80.25 -12.20
N GLY A 173 24.40 -79.16 -11.46
CA GLY A 173 23.98 -77.81 -11.82
C GLY A 173 24.74 -77.18 -12.99
N TRP A 174 24.00 -76.42 -13.79
CA TRP A 174 24.52 -75.52 -14.81
C TRP A 174 24.51 -74.08 -14.26
N ASN A 175 25.69 -73.58 -13.88
CA ASN A 175 25.92 -72.16 -13.67
C ASN A 175 26.23 -71.50 -15.03
N CYS A 176 25.29 -70.71 -15.55
CA CYS A 176 25.54 -69.81 -16.67
C CYS A 176 26.14 -68.50 -16.15
N SER A 177 27.42 -68.30 -16.43
CA SER A 177 28.08 -67.00 -16.37
C SER A 177 27.40 -66.02 -17.33
N LYS A 178 26.95 -64.88 -16.81
CA LYS A 178 26.81 -63.62 -17.54
C LYS A 178 27.37 -62.49 -16.68
N ARG A 179 28.63 -62.16 -16.95
CA ARG A 179 29.09 -60.76 -16.92
C ARG A 179 28.58 -60.12 -18.19
N ASP A 180 28.14 -58.87 -18.09
CA ASP A 180 28.14 -57.79 -19.10
C ASP A 180 27.40 -56.62 -18.43
N GLU A 181 28.15 -55.67 -17.86
CA GLU A 181 28.39 -54.32 -18.42
C GLU A 181 27.37 -53.29 -17.88
N GLU A 182 27.88 -52.39 -17.03
CA GLU A 182 27.23 -51.12 -16.71
C GLU A 182 27.29 -50.18 -17.93
N PRO A 183 26.29 -49.31 -18.10
CA PRO A 183 26.51 -48.01 -18.72
C PRO A 183 26.32 -46.89 -17.69
N SER A 184 27.47 -46.29 -17.38
CA SER A 184 27.74 -44.89 -17.08
C SER A 184 26.57 -43.92 -16.95
N GLU A 185 26.62 -43.21 -15.83
CA GLU A 185 26.10 -41.87 -15.59
C GLU A 185 26.41 -40.92 -16.74
N ASP A 186 25.40 -40.20 -17.23
CA ASP A 186 25.59 -38.89 -17.85
C ASP A 186 24.51 -37.95 -17.30
N SER A 187 24.94 -37.05 -16.43
CA SER A 187 24.18 -35.94 -15.87
C SER A 187 25.15 -34.80 -15.66
N SER A 188 24.73 -33.63 -16.13
CA SER A 188 25.32 -32.30 -15.92
C SER A 188 26.19 -31.82 -17.10
N GLU A 189 25.57 -31.05 -18.00
CA GLU A 189 25.79 -29.59 -18.13
C GLU A 189 24.64 -28.92 -18.92
#